data_AF-A0A645ENR6-F1
#
_entry.id   AF-A0A645ENR6-F1
#
_cell.length_a   1.000
_cell.length_b   1.000
_cell.length_c   1.000
_cell.angle_alpha   90.00
_cell.angle_beta   90.00
_cell.angle_gamma   90.00
#
_symmetry.space_group_name_H-M   'P 1'
#
loop_
_entity.id
_entity.type
_entity.pdbx_description
1 polymer ?
#
loop_
_entity_poly.entity_id
_entity_poly.type
_entity_poly.pdbx_seq_one_letter_code
_entity_poly.pdbx_strand_id
1 'polypeptide(L)'
;MFQHIPVYDIYDALKETHPFTPLAVRHIYDKSRYFVLNPENTNAGRLAEYPCPPYYNSGQFDAIVNQGDVLAMFFGHDHSNTFNITHRGVDLVATPKMNFAGFTGLDRGGRIITINENDPWSYQTQLLRFSDLYADESIGLATLLKYKDDGLGLKSLLLIKFYGAVYRVQDFFYTTLLEAVTFTRYNYG
;
A
#
# COMPACT_ATOMS: atom_id res chain seq x y z
N MET A 1 -0.57 1.05 -17.43
CA MET A 1 0.88 1.30 -17.61
C MET A 1 1.65 0.79 -16.39
N PHE A 2 2.85 0.24 -16.58
CA PHE A 2 3.75 -0.16 -15.49
C PHE A 2 5.00 0.72 -15.50
N GLN A 3 5.38 1.25 -14.35
CA GLN A 3 6.56 2.09 -14.20
C GLN A 3 7.20 1.85 -12.83
N HIS A 4 8.52 2.00 -12.72
CA HIS A 4 9.18 1.79 -11.44
C HIS A 4 8.86 2.90 -10.43
N ILE A 5 8.98 4.17 -10.85
CA ILE A 5 8.89 5.38 -10.00
C ILE A 5 7.58 6.12 -10.29
N PRO A 6 6.86 6.65 -9.27
CA PRO A 6 5.65 7.44 -9.47
C PRO A 6 5.90 8.72 -10.28
N VAL A 7 4.86 9.22 -10.95
CA VAL A 7 4.88 10.52 -11.62
C VAL A 7 4.94 11.67 -10.62
N TYR A 8 5.46 12.82 -11.04
CA TYR A 8 5.56 14.02 -10.20
C TYR A 8 4.22 14.44 -9.59
N ASP A 9 3.17 14.37 -10.40
CA ASP A 9 1.78 14.76 -10.11
C ASP A 9 1.15 13.94 -8.98
N ILE A 10 1.84 12.93 -8.41
CA ILE A 10 1.36 12.22 -7.23
C ILE A 10 1.10 13.17 -6.06
N TYR A 11 1.92 14.22 -5.88
CA TYR A 11 1.70 15.20 -4.81
C TYR A 11 0.48 16.09 -5.05
N ASP A 12 0.04 16.26 -6.31
CA ASP A 12 -1.19 16.98 -6.65
C ASP A 12 -2.45 16.11 -6.40
N ALA A 13 -2.28 14.79 -6.37
CA ALA A 13 -3.33 13.84 -6.02
C ALA A 13 -3.51 13.66 -4.50
N LEU A 14 -2.52 14.07 -3.70
CA LEU A 14 -2.54 13.99 -2.24
C LEU A 14 -3.15 15.25 -1.60
N LYS A 15 -3.51 15.15 -0.31
CA LYS A 15 -4.01 16.29 0.47
C LYS A 15 -2.89 16.88 1.32
N GLU A 16 -2.55 18.14 1.07
CA GLU A 16 -1.60 18.89 1.90
C GLU A 16 -2.17 19.14 3.30
N THR A 17 -1.32 19.04 4.32
CA THR A 17 -1.72 19.08 5.74
C THR A 17 -0.61 19.58 6.65
N HIS A 18 -0.91 19.68 7.95
CA HIS A 18 0.05 20.03 8.98
C HIS A 18 1.00 18.86 9.32
N PRO A 19 2.28 19.11 9.69
CA PRO A 19 3.24 18.06 10.08
C PRO A 19 2.83 17.15 11.24
N PHE A 20 1.87 17.58 12.07
CA PHE A 20 1.38 16.82 13.22
C PHE A 20 0.09 16.06 12.94
N THR A 21 -0.42 16.14 11.71
CA THR A 21 -1.55 15.31 11.30
C THR A 21 -1.13 13.84 11.32
N PRO A 22 -1.92 12.93 11.91
CA PRO A 22 -1.62 11.51 11.90
C PRO A 22 -1.35 10.97 10.49
N LEU A 23 -0.31 10.15 10.35
CA LEU A 23 0.22 9.61 9.08
C LEU A 23 0.69 10.65 8.05
N ALA A 24 0.87 11.91 8.43
CA ALA A 24 1.45 12.89 7.51
C ALA A 24 2.86 12.48 7.08
N VAL A 25 3.07 12.36 5.77
CA VAL A 25 4.39 12.17 5.18
C VAL A 25 4.91 13.51 4.66
N ARG A 26 6.20 13.77 4.87
CA ARG A 26 6.82 15.00 4.40
C ARG A 26 7.12 14.90 2.90
N HIS A 27 7.00 16.00 2.17
CA HIS A 27 7.47 16.02 0.78
C HIS A 27 8.97 15.70 0.70
N ILE A 28 9.38 14.94 -0.32
CA ILE A 28 10.78 14.52 -0.48
C ILE A 28 11.73 15.71 -0.72
N TYR A 29 11.35 16.66 -1.57
CA TYR A 29 12.16 17.83 -1.92
C TYR A 29 11.89 19.08 -1.06
N ASP A 30 10.63 19.44 -0.82
CA ASP A 30 10.25 20.59 0.01
C ASP A 30 9.90 20.18 1.44
N LYS A 31 10.87 20.28 2.34
CA LYS A 31 10.72 19.82 3.73
C LYS A 31 9.71 20.64 4.57
N SER A 32 9.13 21.71 4.03
CA SER A 32 8.08 22.48 4.70
C SER A 32 6.68 21.90 4.50
N ARG A 33 6.50 21.03 3.50
CA ARG A 33 5.18 20.53 3.08
C ARG A 33 4.95 19.09 3.51
N TYR A 34 3.72 18.80 3.91
CA TYR A 34 3.30 17.51 4.45
C TYR A 34 1.97 17.07 3.85
N PHE A 35 1.81 15.76 3.66
CA PHE A 35 0.73 15.19 2.89
C PHE A 35 0.13 13.98 3.56
N VAL A 36 -1.16 13.79 3.35
CA VAL A 36 -1.90 12.54 3.64
C VAL A 36 -2.67 12.13 2.39
N LEU A 37 -3.19 10.91 2.41
CA LEU A 37 -4.18 10.49 1.41
C LEU A 37 -5.38 11.43 1.42
N ASN A 38 -5.89 11.77 0.24
CA ASN A 38 -7.15 12.49 0.12
C ASN A 38 -8.29 11.46 0.08
N PRO A 39 -9.18 11.39 1.09
CA PRO A 39 -10.26 10.41 1.12
C PRO A 39 -11.23 10.52 -0.07
N GLU A 40 -11.32 11.69 -0.70
CA GLU A 40 -12.26 11.95 -1.80
C GLU A 40 -11.86 11.26 -3.12
N ASN A 41 -10.58 10.94 -3.30
CA ASN A 41 -10.06 10.34 -4.53
C ASN A 41 -9.25 9.05 -4.29
N THR A 42 -9.15 8.61 -3.04
CA THR A 42 -8.43 7.39 -2.67
C THR A 42 -9.38 6.20 -2.71
N ASN A 43 -9.11 5.26 -3.62
CA ASN A 43 -9.87 4.03 -3.75
C ASN A 43 -9.49 3.00 -2.68
N ALA A 44 -8.19 2.90 -2.38
CA ALA A 44 -7.66 1.96 -1.40
C ALA A 44 -6.21 2.28 -0.98
N GLY A 45 -5.73 1.59 0.05
CA GLY A 45 -4.31 1.51 0.40
C GLY A 45 -3.84 2.53 1.44
N ARG A 46 -2.52 2.64 1.57
CA ARG A 46 -1.84 3.50 2.55
C ARG A 46 -0.72 4.30 1.90
N LEU A 47 -0.55 5.52 2.42
CA LEU A 47 0.63 6.34 2.25
C LEU A 47 1.50 6.17 3.50
N ALA A 48 2.34 5.14 3.49
CA ALA A 48 3.17 4.77 4.64
C ALA A 48 4.53 5.48 4.62
N GLU A 49 4.96 5.97 3.46
CA GLU A 49 6.15 6.79 3.30
C GLU A 49 5.94 7.84 2.21
N TYR A 50 6.84 8.82 2.15
CA TYR A 50 6.76 9.86 1.12
C TYR A 50 6.99 9.25 -0.27
N PRO A 51 6.17 9.62 -1.28
CA PRO A 51 6.43 9.20 -2.65
C PRO A 51 7.75 9.80 -3.14
N CYS A 52 8.52 9.03 -3.92
CA CYS A 52 9.80 9.48 -4.49
C CYS A 52 9.73 9.71 -6.02
N PRO A 53 8.90 10.63 -6.53
CA PRO A 53 8.88 10.93 -7.96
C PRO A 53 10.16 11.66 -8.41
N PRO A 54 10.37 11.90 -9.72
CA PRO A 54 11.44 12.77 -10.21
C PRO A 54 11.43 14.17 -9.58
N TYR A 55 12.54 14.91 -9.65
CA TYR A 55 12.64 16.25 -9.07
C TYR A 55 11.79 17.31 -9.78
N TYR A 56 11.59 17.18 -11.09
CA TYR A 56 10.83 18.12 -11.92
C TYR A 56 9.72 17.39 -12.65
N ASN A 57 8.58 18.07 -12.86
CA ASN A 57 7.53 17.57 -13.76
C ASN A 57 7.98 17.74 -15.22
N SER A 58 8.14 16.63 -15.95
CA SER A 58 8.50 16.61 -17.37
C SER A 58 7.28 16.57 -18.32
N GLY A 59 6.06 16.65 -17.79
CA GLY A 59 4.82 16.54 -18.56
C GLY A 59 4.42 15.10 -18.89
N GLN A 60 5.05 14.10 -18.26
CA GLN A 60 4.73 12.69 -18.49
C GLN A 60 3.26 12.38 -18.19
N PHE A 61 2.77 12.83 -17.03
CA PHE A 61 1.39 12.55 -16.64
C PHE A 61 0.39 13.31 -17.51
N ASP A 62 0.69 14.56 -17.87
CA ASP A 62 -0.12 15.32 -18.83
C ASP A 62 -0.25 14.61 -20.18
N ALA A 63 0.85 14.08 -20.72
CA ALA A 63 0.81 13.33 -21.97
C ALA A 63 -0.09 12.09 -21.86
N ILE A 64 -0.04 11.37 -20.73
CA ILE A 64 -0.90 10.20 -20.46
C ILE A 64 -2.37 10.60 -20.39
N VAL A 65 -2.70 11.65 -19.64
CA VAL A 65 -4.08 12.15 -19.51
C VAL A 65 -4.60 12.63 -20.87
N ASN A 66 -3.80 13.36 -21.65
CA ASN A 66 -4.19 13.87 -22.97
C ASN A 66 -4.39 12.75 -24.01
N GLN A 67 -3.60 11.68 -23.90
CA GLN A 67 -3.75 10.51 -24.76
C GLN A 67 -5.07 9.77 -24.47
N GLY A 68 -5.48 9.69 -23.20
CA GLY A 68 -6.82 9.23 -22.80
C GLY A 68 -7.06 7.72 -22.91
N ASP A 69 -6.02 6.91 -23.09
CA ASP A 69 -6.11 5.45 -23.26
C ASP A 69 -5.46 4.64 -22.10
N VAL A 70 -5.08 5.31 -21.01
CA VAL A 70 -4.48 4.69 -19.83
C VAL A 70 -5.42 4.78 -18.63
N LEU A 71 -5.92 3.63 -18.16
CA LEU A 71 -6.77 3.56 -16.96
C LEU A 71 -5.99 3.73 -15.65
N ALA A 72 -4.77 3.19 -15.60
CA ALA A 72 -3.99 3.12 -14.37
C ALA A 72 -2.48 3.07 -14.64
N MET A 73 -1.71 3.61 -13.71
CA MET A 73 -0.27 3.55 -13.62
C MET A 73 0.12 2.82 -12.34
N PHE A 74 0.79 1.68 -12.49
CA PHE A 74 1.28 0.89 -11.36
C PHE A 74 2.75 1.17 -11.10
N PHE A 75 3.08 1.44 -9.85
CA PHE A 75 4.40 1.82 -9.36
C PHE A 75 4.96 0.82 -8.36
N GLY A 76 6.29 0.75 -8.30
CA GLY A 76 7.03 0.18 -7.18
C GLY A 76 7.83 1.29 -6.51
N HIS A 77 9.12 1.02 -6.26
CA HIS A 77 10.11 1.95 -5.72
C HIS A 77 9.87 2.37 -4.25
N ASP A 78 8.70 2.88 -3.94
CA ASP A 78 8.27 3.26 -2.60
C ASP A 78 7.81 2.01 -1.85
N HIS A 79 8.80 1.34 -1.26
CA HIS A 79 8.74 0.08 -0.52
C HIS A 79 7.49 -0.21 0.29
N SER A 80 6.91 0.80 0.93
CA SER A 80 5.85 0.66 1.94
C SER A 80 4.49 1.16 1.46
N ASN A 81 4.44 1.84 0.32
CA ASN A 81 3.22 2.47 -0.18
C ASN A 81 2.33 1.45 -0.90
N THR A 82 1.02 1.56 -0.65
CA THR A 82 0.00 0.66 -1.22
C THR A 82 -1.19 1.41 -1.80
N PHE A 83 -1.13 2.74 -1.82
CA PHE A 83 -2.21 3.60 -2.25
C PHE A 83 -2.69 3.27 -3.67
N ASN A 84 -3.99 3.47 -3.89
CA ASN A 84 -4.66 3.52 -5.17
C ASN A 84 -5.48 4.82 -5.16
N ILE A 85 -5.03 5.80 -5.94
CA ILE A 85 -5.59 7.16 -5.97
C ILE A 85 -5.98 7.50 -7.39
N THR A 86 -7.23 7.88 -7.62
CA THR A 86 -7.65 8.38 -8.94
C THR A 86 -7.27 9.86 -9.06
N HIS A 87 -6.50 10.19 -10.09
CA HIS A 87 -6.15 11.57 -10.42
C HIS A 87 -6.39 11.83 -11.91
N ARG A 88 -7.19 12.85 -12.24
CA ARG A 88 -7.49 13.25 -13.62
C ARG A 88 -7.93 12.08 -14.53
N GLY A 89 -8.69 11.14 -13.97
CA GLY A 89 -9.22 9.99 -14.70
C GLY A 89 -8.27 8.79 -14.82
N VAL A 90 -7.07 8.85 -14.21
CA VAL A 90 -6.07 7.78 -14.21
C VAL A 90 -5.77 7.36 -12.77
N ASP A 91 -5.75 6.06 -12.50
CA ASP A 91 -5.39 5.56 -11.18
C ASP A 91 -3.87 5.51 -10.99
N LEU A 92 -3.38 6.14 -9.94
CA LEU A 92 -2.00 6.08 -9.47
C LEU A 92 -1.90 5.03 -8.37
N VAL A 93 -1.23 3.91 -8.65
CA VAL A 93 -1.28 2.72 -7.80
C VAL A 93 0.12 2.30 -7.34
N ALA A 94 0.43 2.42 -6.06
CA ALA A 94 1.66 1.92 -5.47
C ALA A 94 1.54 0.44 -5.08
N THR A 95 2.59 -0.32 -5.35
CA THR A 95 2.74 -1.73 -4.95
C THR A 95 3.88 -1.86 -3.96
N PRO A 96 3.66 -2.46 -2.78
CA PRO A 96 4.69 -2.55 -1.77
C PRO A 96 5.77 -3.54 -2.22
N LYS A 97 6.92 -3.50 -1.56
CA LYS A 97 7.96 -4.49 -1.84
C LYS A 97 7.55 -5.88 -1.36
N MET A 98 8.12 -6.91 -1.97
CA MET A 98 7.87 -8.31 -1.63
C MET A 98 8.97 -8.93 -0.75
N ASN A 99 10.20 -8.42 -0.80
CA ASN A 99 11.35 -9.04 -0.15
C ASN A 99 11.51 -8.65 1.34
N PHE A 100 12.39 -9.37 2.04
CA PHE A 100 12.68 -9.19 3.47
C PHE A 100 13.87 -8.26 3.74
N ALA A 101 14.44 -7.63 2.71
CA ALA A 101 15.63 -6.82 2.85
C ALA A 101 15.29 -5.37 3.24
N GLY A 102 15.87 -4.89 4.35
CA GLY A 102 15.65 -3.53 4.86
C GLY A 102 14.28 -3.31 5.49
N PHE A 103 14.05 -2.12 6.04
CA PHE A 103 12.78 -1.76 6.69
C PHE A 103 11.63 -1.66 5.68
N THR A 104 10.42 -2.02 6.11
CA THR A 104 9.20 -2.08 5.28
C THR A 104 8.06 -1.70 6.19
N GLY A 105 7.10 -0.94 5.66
CA GLY A 105 5.83 -0.73 6.35
C GLY A 105 5.09 -2.04 6.59
N LEU A 106 3.92 -1.92 7.21
CA LEU A 106 3.06 -3.06 7.57
C LEU A 106 2.68 -3.92 6.36
N ASP A 107 2.42 -3.25 5.24
CA ASP A 107 2.04 -3.92 4.01
C ASP A 107 3.27 -4.37 3.26
N ARG A 108 3.47 -5.68 3.22
CA ARG A 108 4.43 -6.34 2.36
C ARG A 108 3.71 -7.36 1.52
N GLY A 109 4.06 -7.50 0.25
CA GLY A 109 3.42 -8.50 -0.58
C GLY A 109 3.55 -8.24 -2.06
N GLY A 110 2.56 -8.70 -2.81
CA GLY A 110 2.41 -8.47 -4.23
C GLY A 110 1.03 -7.93 -4.55
N ARG A 111 0.84 -7.49 -5.79
CA ARG A 111 -0.44 -7.00 -6.28
C ARG A 111 -0.90 -7.85 -7.46
N ILE A 112 -2.13 -8.33 -7.39
CA ILE A 112 -2.79 -8.96 -8.53
C ILE A 112 -3.53 -7.86 -9.29
N ILE A 113 -3.42 -7.92 -10.61
CA ILE A 113 -4.15 -7.07 -11.55
C ILE A 113 -4.92 -8.03 -12.45
N THR A 114 -6.24 -7.89 -12.46
CA THR A 114 -7.13 -8.73 -13.25
C THR A 114 -7.79 -7.84 -14.31
N ILE A 115 -7.63 -8.25 -15.57
CA ILE A 115 -8.18 -7.56 -16.73
C ILE A 115 -9.16 -8.52 -17.40
N ASN A 116 -10.33 -8.02 -17.78
CA ASN A 116 -11.31 -8.78 -18.53
C ASN A 116 -11.16 -8.44 -20.02
N GLU A 117 -10.87 -9.44 -20.86
CA GLU A 117 -10.74 -9.22 -22.30
C GLU A 117 -12.03 -8.70 -22.96
N ASN A 118 -13.19 -9.00 -22.38
CA ASN A 118 -14.49 -8.55 -22.87
C ASN A 118 -14.84 -7.11 -22.44
N ASP A 119 -14.11 -6.56 -21.47
CA ASP A 119 -14.25 -5.18 -21.01
C ASP A 119 -12.86 -4.60 -20.68
N PRO A 120 -12.07 -4.24 -21.70
CA PRO A 120 -10.70 -3.78 -21.52
C PRO A 120 -10.61 -2.38 -20.91
N TRP A 121 -11.74 -1.69 -20.75
CA TRP A 121 -11.83 -0.36 -20.12
C TRP A 121 -12.08 -0.44 -18.62
N SER A 122 -12.13 -1.64 -18.04
CA SER A 122 -12.14 -1.85 -16.60
C SER A 122 -11.05 -2.83 -16.17
N TYR A 123 -10.65 -2.71 -14.91
CA TYR A 123 -9.72 -3.63 -14.28
C TYR A 123 -10.03 -3.77 -12.80
N GLN A 124 -9.57 -4.85 -12.20
CA GLN A 124 -9.61 -5.06 -10.76
C GLN A 124 -8.19 -5.21 -10.25
N THR A 125 -7.95 -4.76 -9.02
CA THR A 125 -6.67 -4.97 -8.36
C THR A 125 -6.88 -5.30 -6.89
N GLN A 126 -6.06 -6.23 -6.38
CA GLN A 126 -6.05 -6.62 -4.98
C GLN A 126 -4.62 -6.76 -4.49
N LEU A 127 -4.41 -6.40 -3.23
CA LEU A 127 -3.12 -6.56 -2.58
C LEU A 127 -3.07 -7.93 -1.88
N LEU A 128 -2.12 -8.78 -2.29
CA LEU A 128 -1.80 -10.01 -1.57
C LEU A 128 -0.78 -9.71 -0.50
N ARG A 129 -1.21 -9.60 0.76
CA ARG A 129 -0.29 -9.28 1.85
C ARG A 129 0.35 -10.54 2.39
N PHE A 130 1.63 -10.45 2.73
CA PHE A 130 2.32 -11.48 3.50
C PHE A 130 1.62 -11.72 4.85
N SER A 131 1.01 -10.67 5.43
CA SER A 131 0.25 -10.78 6.66
C SER A 131 -0.99 -11.67 6.56
N ASP A 132 -1.53 -11.86 5.36
CA ASP A 132 -2.71 -12.72 5.16
C ASP A 132 -2.36 -14.19 5.46
N LEU A 133 -1.09 -14.58 5.32
CA LEU A 133 -0.58 -15.89 5.76
C LEU A 133 -0.67 -16.08 7.28
N TYR A 134 -0.65 -15.00 8.07
CA TYR A 134 -0.78 -15.10 9.53
C TYR A 134 -2.21 -15.41 9.97
N ALA A 135 -3.18 -14.99 9.16
CA ALA A 135 -4.61 -15.19 9.40
C ALA A 135 -5.08 -16.60 9.03
N ASP A 136 -4.22 -17.42 8.41
CA ASP A 136 -4.56 -18.79 8.06
C ASP A 136 -4.90 -19.62 9.32
N GLU A 137 -6.17 -20.01 9.42
CA GLU A 137 -6.73 -20.82 10.50
C GLU A 137 -6.23 -22.27 10.47
N SER A 138 -5.77 -22.74 9.32
CA SER A 138 -5.15 -24.07 9.19
C SER A 138 -3.87 -24.20 10.03
N ILE A 139 -3.27 -23.06 10.43
CA ILE A 139 -2.11 -22.97 11.30
C ILE A 139 -2.54 -22.74 12.77
N GLY A 140 -3.71 -23.21 13.20
CA GLY A 140 -4.21 -23.00 14.56
C GLY A 140 -3.40 -23.68 15.69
N LEU A 141 -3.73 -23.35 16.94
CA LEU A 141 -3.14 -24.00 18.13
C LEU A 141 -3.30 -25.53 18.10
N ALA A 142 -4.42 -26.01 17.56
CA ALA A 142 -4.65 -27.44 17.34
C ALA A 142 -3.68 -28.07 16.33
N THR A 143 -3.27 -27.33 15.30
CA THR A 143 -2.25 -27.77 14.32
C THR A 143 -0.87 -27.79 14.97
N LEU A 144 -0.54 -26.78 15.77
CA LEU A 144 0.69 -26.74 16.57
C LEU A 144 0.80 -27.93 17.54
N LEU A 145 -0.28 -28.27 18.25
CA LEU A 145 -0.32 -29.39 19.19
C LEU A 145 -0.24 -30.77 18.50
N LYS A 146 -0.61 -30.86 17.22
CA LYS A 146 -0.54 -32.07 16.40
C LYS A 146 0.76 -32.18 15.61
N TYR A 147 1.57 -31.11 15.57
CA TYR A 147 2.80 -31.08 14.81
C TYR A 147 3.85 -31.94 15.52
N LYS A 148 4.24 -33.04 14.87
CA LYS A 148 5.15 -34.05 15.44
C LYS A 148 6.64 -33.75 15.24
N ASP A 149 6.97 -32.72 14.46
CA ASP A 149 8.35 -32.29 14.24
C ASP A 149 8.77 -31.27 15.31
N ASP A 150 9.84 -31.61 16.00
CA ASP A 150 10.36 -31.02 17.22
C ASP A 150 11.51 -30.01 16.97
N GLY A 151 11.89 -29.81 15.71
CA GLY A 151 13.02 -28.96 15.33
C GLY A 151 12.64 -27.60 14.76
N LEU A 152 12.59 -27.53 13.44
CA LEU A 152 12.53 -26.28 12.68
C LEU A 152 11.09 -25.90 12.29
N GLY A 153 10.24 -26.89 12.00
CA GLY A 153 8.86 -26.66 11.61
C GLY A 153 8.05 -26.03 12.75
N LEU A 154 8.08 -26.62 13.94
CA LEU A 154 7.37 -26.08 15.11
C LEU A 154 7.83 -24.66 15.49
N LYS A 155 9.16 -24.41 15.45
CA LYS A 155 9.72 -23.07 15.70
C LYS A 155 9.20 -22.05 14.67
N SER A 156 9.15 -22.44 13.40
CA SER A 156 8.64 -21.58 12.33
C SER A 156 7.17 -21.24 12.52
N LEU A 157 6.33 -22.24 12.87
CA LEU A 157 4.90 -22.03 13.11
C LEU A 157 4.62 -21.15 14.33
N LEU A 158 5.36 -21.34 15.43
CA LEU A 158 5.27 -20.47 16.61
C LEU A 158 5.66 -19.03 16.27
N LEU A 159 6.73 -18.86 15.49
CA LEU A 159 7.21 -17.55 15.07
C LEU A 159 6.18 -16.84 14.16
N ILE A 160 5.56 -17.56 13.22
CA ILE A 160 4.47 -17.07 12.38
C ILE A 160 3.31 -16.55 13.24
N LYS A 161 2.89 -17.30 14.28
CA LYS A 161 1.79 -16.86 15.16
C LYS A 161 2.17 -15.70 16.06
N PHE A 162 3.40 -15.66 16.56
CA PHE A 162 3.91 -14.51 17.32
C PHE A 162 3.90 -13.24 16.45
N TYR A 163 4.49 -13.28 15.25
CA TYR A 163 4.47 -12.15 14.33
C TYR A 163 3.07 -11.79 13.88
N GLY A 164 2.17 -12.76 13.69
CA GLY A 164 0.76 -12.50 13.41
C GLY A 164 0.05 -11.73 14.53
N ALA A 165 0.36 -12.03 15.80
CA ALA A 165 -0.17 -11.27 16.93
C ALA A 165 0.38 -9.85 16.99
N VAL A 166 1.70 -9.68 16.80
CA VAL A 166 2.34 -8.37 16.73
C VAL A 166 1.77 -7.53 15.57
N TYR A 167 1.61 -8.15 14.40
CA TYR A 167 1.01 -7.52 13.23
C TYR A 167 -0.40 -7.02 13.52
N ARG A 168 -1.27 -7.82 14.15
CA ARG A 168 -2.64 -7.37 14.49
C ARG A 168 -2.66 -6.15 15.43
N VAL A 169 -1.74 -6.11 16.39
CA VAL A 169 -1.61 -4.94 17.28
C VAL A 169 -1.19 -3.72 16.47
N GLN A 170 -0.16 -3.86 15.63
CA GLN A 170 0.29 -2.75 14.79
C GLN A 170 -0.82 -2.30 13.82
N ASP A 171 -1.44 -3.22 13.10
CA ASP A 171 -2.53 -2.92 12.16
C ASP A 171 -3.65 -2.14 12.86
N PHE A 172 -4.08 -2.55 14.06
CA PHE A 172 -5.06 -1.80 14.86
C PHE A 172 -4.69 -0.32 15.09
N PHE A 173 -3.42 -0.01 15.34
CA PHE A 173 -2.96 1.38 15.51
C PHE A 173 -2.95 2.15 14.19
N TYR A 174 -2.61 1.50 13.08
CA TYR A 174 -2.52 2.12 11.75
C TYR A 174 -3.86 2.13 10.97
N THR A 175 -4.87 1.41 11.47
CA THR A 175 -6.23 1.38 10.92
C THR A 175 -7.23 1.92 11.94
N THR A 176 -7.78 1.07 12.79
CA THR A 176 -8.91 1.37 13.68
C THR A 176 -8.68 2.60 14.54
N LEU A 177 -7.53 2.72 15.20
CA LEU A 177 -7.26 3.89 16.03
C LEU A 177 -7.11 5.17 15.20
N LEU A 178 -6.44 5.07 14.04
CA LEU A 178 -6.28 6.20 13.14
C LEU A 178 -7.64 6.70 12.63
N GLU A 179 -8.51 5.80 12.18
CA GLU A 179 -9.85 6.14 11.72
C GLU A 179 -10.66 6.79 12.84
N ALA A 180 -10.53 6.30 14.07
CA ALA A 180 -11.19 6.88 15.24
C ALA A 180 -10.70 8.31 15.55
N VAL A 181 -9.39 8.57 15.41
CA VAL A 181 -8.80 9.90 15.66
C VAL A 181 -9.06 10.88 14.51
N THR A 182 -9.10 10.40 13.27
CA THR A 182 -9.28 11.23 12.08
C THR A 182 -10.73 11.35 11.62
N PHE A 183 -11.64 10.58 12.24
CA PHE A 183 -13.06 10.45 11.85
C PHE A 183 -13.24 10.14 10.36
N THR A 184 -12.26 9.46 9.77
CA THR A 184 -12.22 9.13 8.34
C THR A 184 -12.04 7.64 8.21
N ARG A 185 -12.91 6.98 7.43
CA ARG A 185 -12.73 5.57 7.08
C ARG A 185 -11.91 5.43 5.81
N TYR A 186 -10.99 4.48 5.80
CA TYR A 186 -10.16 4.16 4.65
C TYR A 186 -10.39 2.71 4.25
N ASN A 187 -10.44 2.48 2.94
CA ASN A 187 -10.25 1.14 2.42
C ASN A 187 -8.73 0.89 2.38
N TYR A 188 -8.21 -0.08 3.12
CA TYR A 188 -6.77 -0.32 3.15
C TYR A 188 -6.27 -1.22 2.01
N GLY A 189 -7.18 -1.72 1.16
CA GLY A 189 -6.87 -2.68 0.10
C GLY A 189 -7.20 -4.11 0.48
#